data_AF-A0A4R0SAG8-F1
#
_entry.id   AF-A0A4R0SAG8-F1
#
_cell.length_a   1.000
_cell.length_b   1.000
_cell.length_c   1.000
_cell.angle_alpha   90.00
_cell.angle_beta   90.00
_cell.angle_gamma   90.00
#
_symmetry.space_group_name_H-M   'P 1'
#
loop_
_entity.id
_entity.type
_entity.pdbx_description
1 polymer ?
#
loop_
_entity_poly.entity_id
_entity_poly.type
_entity_poly.pdbx_seq_one_letter_code
_entity_poly.pdbx_strand_id
1 'polypeptide(L)'
;MANAWKKMGSLRGPAGAGADVATSKKAGVVKPSGDFDITADGTLSLYTPMSVMSFTGGSDHEIGETVDTVNLAWKLNKTPATLTLDGQEIVKGEDGQFPTSQPLTKQALKANKTYTLAVTDARGSKASKTTSVLFHYKRYWGVGGNPADSVDSTFLLALAGSELGDSKAKTFTVNAAAGQYIWYAIPHSFGTPTFKVGGFEGGFNLVKTFDHTNASGATVSYDVWQSTNAGLGNTTVNAA
;
A
#
# COMPACT_ATOMS: atom_id res chain seq x y z
N MET A 1 46.47 31.70 55.79
CA MET A 1 46.39 32.53 54.57
C MET A 1 46.66 31.63 53.36
N ALA A 2 45.65 31.43 52.49
CA ALA A 2 45.68 31.20 51.02
C ALA A 2 46.70 30.21 50.39
N ASN A 3 46.47 29.46 49.30
CA ASN A 3 45.32 29.02 48.50
C ASN A 3 45.88 28.08 47.40
N ALA A 4 45.07 27.13 46.93
CA ALA A 4 44.93 26.64 45.54
C ALA A 4 46.09 25.98 44.72
N TRP A 5 45.86 24.69 44.44
CA TRP A 5 45.64 24.08 43.11
C TRP A 5 46.77 23.99 42.04
N LYS A 6 46.91 22.75 41.52
CA LYS A 6 46.85 22.35 40.09
C LYS A 6 48.19 21.94 39.44
N LYS A 7 48.33 20.64 39.18
CA LYS A 7 49.01 20.10 37.98
C LYS A 7 48.50 18.68 37.72
N MET A 8 47.50 18.58 36.85
CA MET A 8 47.13 17.31 36.21
C MET A 8 47.46 17.47 34.72
N GLY A 9 48.30 16.55 34.23
CA GLY A 9 49.04 16.66 32.98
C GLY A 9 48.14 16.77 31.75
N SER A 10 48.58 17.60 30.81
CA SER A 10 48.05 17.68 29.47
C SER A 10 48.42 16.40 28.71
N LEU A 11 47.41 15.59 28.35
CA LEU A 11 47.55 14.55 27.33
C LEU A 11 47.55 15.23 25.96
N ARG A 12 48.74 15.51 25.42
CA ARG A 12 48.95 15.88 24.01
C ARG A 12 49.28 14.63 23.20
N GLY A 13 48.41 14.27 22.27
CA GLY A 13 48.65 13.36 21.15
C GLY A 13 48.36 14.07 19.81
N PRO A 14 48.90 13.60 18.68
CA PRO A 14 49.46 14.46 17.63
C PRO A 14 48.40 15.17 16.77
N ALA A 15 48.35 16.50 16.94
CA ALA A 15 48.55 17.55 15.93
C ALA A 15 48.79 17.11 14.46
N GLY A 16 48.27 17.75 13.40
CA GLY A 16 47.44 18.96 13.32
C GLY A 16 47.90 20.11 14.21
N ALA A 17 49.18 20.48 14.16
CA ALA A 17 49.80 21.33 15.17
C ALA A 17 49.22 22.75 15.19
N GLY A 18 48.44 23.09 16.23
CA GLY A 18 48.27 24.48 16.66
C GLY A 18 46.87 24.96 17.02
N ALA A 19 45.81 24.19 16.75
CA ALA A 19 44.46 24.67 17.03
C ALA A 19 43.88 24.04 18.31
N ASP A 20 43.53 24.90 19.29
CA ASP A 20 42.90 24.49 20.55
C ASP A 20 41.54 23.83 20.30
N VAL A 21 41.06 22.98 21.22
CA VAL A 21 39.69 22.45 21.15
C VAL A 21 38.69 23.58 21.40
N ALA A 22 37.64 23.66 20.58
CA ALA A 22 36.60 24.66 20.77
C ALA A 22 35.89 24.49 22.12
N THR A 23 35.56 25.61 22.76
CA THR A 23 34.72 25.65 23.96
C THR A 23 33.60 26.66 23.75
N SER A 24 32.63 26.73 24.67
CA SER A 24 31.58 27.77 24.63
C SER A 24 32.09 29.21 24.72
N LYS A 25 33.39 29.42 25.00
CA LYS A 25 34.00 30.75 25.20
C LYS A 25 35.24 31.00 24.34
N LYS A 26 35.69 30.02 23.55
CA LYS A 26 36.93 30.11 22.78
C LYS A 26 36.80 29.29 21.50
N ALA A 27 37.04 29.93 20.35
CA ALA A 27 37.09 29.27 19.06
C ALA A 27 38.21 28.23 19.01
N GLY A 28 38.00 27.15 18.27
CA GLY A 28 38.93 26.03 18.18
C GLY A 28 38.45 24.95 17.20
N VAL A 29 39.16 23.83 17.14
CA VAL A 29 38.76 22.67 16.32
C VAL A 29 37.62 21.93 17.00
N VAL A 30 36.56 21.67 16.25
CA VAL A 30 35.53 20.69 16.61
C VAL A 30 35.77 19.43 15.80
N LYS A 31 35.85 18.27 16.48
CA LYS A 31 35.90 16.94 15.85
C LYS A 31 34.59 16.21 16.18
N PRO A 32 33.49 16.51 15.47
CA PRO A 32 32.22 15.87 15.76
C PRO A 32 32.29 14.36 15.50
N SER A 33 31.47 13.59 16.21
CA SER A 33 31.29 12.16 15.92
C SER A 33 30.56 11.96 14.58
N GLY A 34 30.37 10.69 14.18
CA GLY A 34 29.50 10.33 13.06
C GLY A 34 28.01 10.68 13.28
N ASP A 35 27.63 11.24 14.42
CA ASP A 35 26.25 11.64 14.72
C ASP A 35 25.92 13.05 14.20
N PHE A 36 26.89 13.76 13.62
CA PHE A 36 26.68 15.10 13.07
C PHE A 36 26.93 15.14 11.56
N ASP A 37 26.11 15.90 10.85
CA ASP A 37 26.37 16.39 9.51
C ASP A 37 27.12 17.73 9.59
N ILE A 38 28.06 17.93 8.66
CA ILE A 38 28.81 19.18 8.51
C ILE A 38 28.52 19.72 7.11
N THR A 39 27.92 20.89 7.04
CA THR A 39 27.67 21.58 5.76
C THR A 39 28.93 22.31 5.29
N ALA A 40 28.96 22.75 4.03
CA ALA A 40 30.15 23.38 3.42
C ALA A 40 30.59 24.68 4.12
N ASP A 41 29.66 25.37 4.80
CA ASP A 41 29.91 26.55 5.63
C ASP A 41 30.36 26.21 7.07
N GLY A 42 30.51 24.92 7.40
CA GLY A 42 30.96 24.43 8.70
C GLY A 42 29.87 24.29 9.75
N THR A 43 28.59 24.49 9.40
CA THR A 43 27.48 24.30 10.34
C THR A 43 27.34 22.82 10.71
N LEU A 44 27.16 22.56 12.02
CA LEU A 44 26.93 21.23 12.58
C LEU A 44 25.44 21.01 12.81
N SER A 45 24.90 19.91 12.29
CA SER A 45 23.54 19.45 12.57
C SER A 45 23.54 17.97 12.97
N LEU A 46 22.50 17.50 13.65
CA LEU A 46 22.38 16.07 13.96
C LEU A 46 22.08 15.28 12.69
N TYR A 47 22.84 14.22 12.46
CA TYR A 47 22.63 13.30 11.37
C TYR A 47 21.25 12.64 11.49
N THR A 48 20.50 12.67 10.38
CA THR A 48 19.21 11.99 10.26
C THR A 48 19.33 10.86 9.24
N PRO A 49 19.05 9.58 9.59
CA PRO A 49 19.10 8.46 8.64
C PRO A 49 18.21 8.66 7.41
N MET A 50 18.57 8.02 6.29
CA MET A 50 17.75 8.06 5.06
C MET A 50 16.36 7.45 5.32
N SER A 51 15.33 8.06 4.75
CA SER A 51 13.95 7.57 4.85
C SER A 51 13.13 7.92 3.61
N VAL A 52 12.29 6.96 3.20
CA VAL A 52 11.25 7.16 2.19
C VAL A 52 9.95 7.53 2.91
N MET A 53 9.66 8.83 2.99
CA MET A 53 8.47 9.34 3.67
C MET A 53 7.18 8.87 3.00
N SER A 54 7.13 8.95 1.66
CA SER A 54 6.01 8.44 0.86
C SER A 54 6.50 7.80 -0.43
N PHE A 55 5.74 6.81 -0.90
CA PHE A 55 5.85 6.23 -2.24
C PHE A 55 4.44 5.82 -2.67
N THR A 56 3.96 6.38 -3.76
CA THR A 56 2.58 6.29 -4.25
C THR A 56 2.56 5.97 -5.74
N GLY A 57 1.40 5.58 -6.26
CA GLY A 57 1.18 5.27 -7.68
C GLY A 57 0.53 3.91 -7.92
N GLY A 58 0.43 3.07 -6.88
CA GLY A 58 -0.41 1.88 -6.88
C GLY A 58 -1.90 2.20 -6.98
N SER A 59 -2.68 1.21 -7.42
CA SER A 59 -4.12 1.30 -7.69
C SER A 59 -4.75 -0.09 -7.72
N ASP A 60 -6.04 -0.17 -7.43
CA ASP A 60 -6.83 -1.41 -7.47
C ASP A 60 -7.70 -1.43 -8.73
N HIS A 61 -7.71 -2.57 -9.41
CA HIS A 61 -8.40 -2.79 -10.69
C HIS A 61 -9.19 -4.10 -10.66
N GLU A 62 -10.24 -4.19 -11.46
CA GLU A 62 -10.92 -5.46 -11.69
C GLU A 62 -10.10 -6.33 -12.67
N ILE A 63 -10.06 -7.64 -12.43
CA ILE A 63 -9.47 -8.61 -13.37
C ILE A 63 -10.07 -8.41 -14.77
N GLY A 64 -9.22 -8.35 -15.79
CA GLY A 64 -9.60 -8.05 -17.17
C GLY A 64 -9.25 -6.64 -17.62
N GLU A 65 -9.13 -5.69 -16.70
CA GLU A 65 -8.63 -4.37 -17.03
C GLU A 65 -7.17 -4.42 -17.54
N THR A 66 -6.78 -3.39 -18.29
CA THR A 66 -5.40 -3.18 -18.72
C THR A 66 -4.92 -1.82 -18.22
N VAL A 67 -3.81 -1.80 -17.49
CA VAL A 67 -3.20 -0.56 -16.99
C VAL A 67 -1.98 -0.22 -17.82
N ASP A 68 -2.12 0.79 -18.67
CA ASP A 68 -1.04 1.24 -19.57
C ASP A 68 -0.08 2.24 -18.95
N THR A 69 -0.54 2.98 -17.93
CA THR A 69 0.26 4.02 -17.29
C THR A 69 0.21 3.90 -15.77
N VAL A 70 1.38 3.93 -15.13
CA VAL A 70 1.54 3.99 -13.69
C VAL A 70 2.37 5.23 -13.34
N ASN A 71 1.77 6.15 -12.60
CA ASN A 71 2.43 7.40 -12.21
C ASN A 71 2.98 7.26 -10.79
N LEU A 72 4.25 6.87 -10.70
CA LEU A 72 4.93 6.72 -9.43
C LEU A 72 5.40 8.07 -8.91
N ALA A 73 5.24 8.32 -7.61
CA ALA A 73 5.73 9.52 -6.95
C ALA A 73 6.23 9.21 -5.54
N TRP A 74 7.23 9.95 -5.08
CA TRP A 74 7.85 9.72 -3.78
C TRP A 74 8.31 11.00 -3.10
N LYS A 75 8.40 10.93 -1.77
CA LYS A 75 8.98 11.96 -0.92
C LYS A 75 10.07 11.34 -0.05
N LEU A 76 11.25 11.94 -0.06
CA LEU A 76 12.38 11.56 0.75
C LEU A 76 12.60 12.61 1.85
N ASN A 77 13.19 12.21 2.97
CA ASN A 77 13.51 13.16 4.05
C ASN A 77 14.74 14.02 3.75
N LYS A 78 15.62 13.58 2.84
CA LYS A 78 16.82 14.28 2.37
C LYS A 78 17.26 13.74 1.01
N THR A 79 18.20 14.42 0.36
CA THR A 79 18.77 13.99 -0.93
C THR A 79 19.56 12.68 -0.78
N PRO A 80 19.28 11.64 -1.59
CA PRO A 80 20.04 10.39 -1.54
C PRO A 80 21.36 10.49 -2.31
N ALA A 81 22.23 9.50 -2.10
CA ALA A 81 23.40 9.24 -2.95
C ALA A 81 23.02 8.33 -4.12
N THR A 82 22.19 7.32 -3.89
CA THR A 82 21.63 6.45 -4.95
C THR A 82 20.12 6.29 -4.78
N LEU A 83 19.42 6.16 -5.90
CA LEU A 83 17.97 5.92 -5.97
C LEU A 83 17.72 4.87 -7.04
N THR A 84 16.96 3.83 -6.70
CA THR A 84 16.60 2.76 -7.63
C THR A 84 15.11 2.48 -7.58
N LEU A 85 14.53 2.20 -8.74
CA LEU A 85 13.17 1.68 -8.90
C LEU A 85 13.26 0.25 -9.44
N ASP A 86 12.74 -0.73 -8.69
CA ASP A 86 12.84 -2.16 -9.02
C ASP A 86 14.28 -2.61 -9.31
N GLY A 87 15.23 -2.05 -8.56
CA GLY A 87 16.67 -2.30 -8.72
C GLY A 87 17.32 -1.59 -9.91
N GLN A 88 16.54 -0.92 -10.76
CA GLN A 88 17.09 -0.07 -11.84
C GLN A 88 17.46 1.30 -11.29
N GLU A 89 18.67 1.77 -11.58
CA GLU A 89 19.13 3.08 -11.16
C GLU A 89 18.30 4.19 -11.82
N ILE A 90 17.87 5.15 -11.02
CA ILE A 90 17.27 6.39 -11.48
C ILE A 90 18.35 7.46 -11.38
N VAL A 91 18.69 8.05 -12.52
CA VAL A 91 19.71 9.09 -12.60
C VAL A 91 19.15 10.46 -12.25
N LYS A 92 20.05 11.38 -11.91
CA LYS A 92 19.71 12.78 -11.70
C LYS A 92 19.31 13.45 -13.02
N GLY A 93 18.44 14.45 -12.94
CA GLY A 93 18.13 15.34 -14.05
C GLY A 93 19.28 16.29 -14.39
N GLU A 94 19.07 17.13 -15.41
CA GLU A 94 20.04 18.15 -15.84
C GLU A 94 20.35 19.18 -14.75
N ASP A 95 19.42 19.38 -13.81
CA ASP A 95 19.57 20.23 -12.63
C ASP A 95 20.41 19.59 -11.51
N GLY A 96 20.89 18.36 -11.71
CA GLY A 96 21.68 17.61 -10.74
C GLY A 96 20.87 17.05 -9.57
N GLN A 97 19.54 17.08 -9.64
CA GLN A 97 18.65 16.55 -8.60
C GLN A 97 18.05 15.21 -9.01
N PHE A 98 17.75 14.36 -8.03
CA PHE A 98 16.95 13.16 -8.29
C PHE A 98 15.49 13.58 -8.54
N PRO A 99 14.80 12.93 -9.50
CA PRO A 99 13.39 13.17 -9.69
C PRO A 99 12.59 12.73 -8.45
N THR A 100 11.38 13.27 -8.32
CA THR A 100 10.42 12.92 -7.25
C THR A 100 9.24 12.10 -7.78
N SER A 101 9.23 11.80 -9.08
CA SER A 101 8.22 10.99 -9.74
C SER A 101 8.78 10.32 -11.00
N GLN A 102 8.12 9.25 -11.43
CA GLN A 102 8.43 8.52 -12.65
C GLN A 102 7.11 8.06 -13.31
N PRO A 103 6.69 8.66 -14.44
CA PRO A 103 5.62 8.10 -15.23
C PRO A 103 6.11 6.86 -15.98
N LEU A 104 5.48 5.72 -15.74
CA LEU A 104 5.73 4.47 -16.47
C LEU A 104 4.60 4.29 -17.48
N THR A 105 4.89 4.54 -18.75
CA THR A 105 3.91 4.36 -19.84
C THR A 105 4.09 3.02 -20.54
N LYS A 106 3.10 2.65 -21.36
CA LYS A 106 3.10 1.41 -22.18
C LYS A 106 3.35 0.15 -21.34
N GLN A 107 2.82 0.12 -20.11
CA GLN A 107 3.02 -0.99 -19.20
C GLN A 107 2.16 -2.20 -19.56
N ALA A 108 0.97 -1.98 -20.13
CA ALA A 108 -0.02 -3.00 -20.48
C ALA A 108 -0.21 -4.07 -19.38
N LEU A 109 -0.27 -3.66 -18.11
CA LEU A 109 -0.39 -4.58 -16.98
C LEU A 109 -1.78 -5.22 -16.98
N LYS A 110 -1.81 -6.55 -16.77
CA LYS A 110 -3.03 -7.36 -16.64
C LYS A 110 -3.00 -8.25 -15.39
N ALA A 111 -2.02 -8.04 -14.53
CA ALA A 111 -1.76 -8.82 -13.32
C ALA A 111 -1.03 -7.95 -12.29
N ASN A 112 -1.10 -8.37 -11.03
CA ASN A 112 -0.52 -7.65 -9.91
C ASN A 112 0.96 -7.33 -10.17
N LYS A 113 1.34 -6.08 -9.90
CA LYS A 113 2.73 -5.62 -9.99
C LYS A 113 3.05 -4.74 -8.80
N THR A 114 4.09 -5.11 -8.08
CA THR A 114 4.64 -4.33 -6.97
C THR A 114 5.88 -3.60 -7.45
N TYR A 115 5.92 -2.31 -7.21
CA TYR A 115 7.07 -1.45 -7.43
C TYR A 115 7.81 -1.25 -6.11
N THR A 116 9.13 -1.21 -6.16
CA THR A 116 10.00 -1.00 -5.00
C THR A 116 10.92 0.18 -5.27
N LEU A 117 10.76 1.25 -4.48
CA LEU A 117 11.71 2.34 -4.42
C LEU A 117 12.74 2.03 -3.32
N ALA A 118 14.02 2.08 -3.66
CA ALA A 118 15.10 1.96 -2.69
C ALA A 118 16.09 3.11 -2.84
N VAL A 119 16.57 3.63 -1.70
CA VAL A 119 17.48 4.77 -1.63
C VAL A 119 18.60 4.49 -0.66
N THR A 120 19.80 4.98 -0.97
CA THR A 120 20.96 4.95 -0.07
C THR A 120 21.55 6.34 0.04
N ASP A 121 21.94 6.77 1.24
CA ASP A 121 22.66 8.04 1.43
C ASP A 121 24.19 7.89 1.35
N ALA A 122 24.89 9.02 1.43
CA ALA A 122 26.35 9.05 1.33
C ALA A 122 27.07 8.31 2.48
N ARG A 123 26.38 8.02 3.58
CA ARG A 123 26.91 7.26 4.73
C ARG A 123 26.50 5.78 4.68
N GLY A 124 25.83 5.34 3.60
CA GLY A 124 25.39 3.96 3.41
C GLY A 124 24.08 3.61 4.14
N SER A 125 23.37 4.59 4.72
CA SER A 125 22.04 4.35 5.28
C SER A 125 21.04 4.08 4.17
N LYS A 126 20.27 3.00 4.32
CA LYS A 126 19.32 2.51 3.31
C LYS A 126 17.88 2.67 3.77
N ALA A 127 16.98 2.98 2.85
CA ALA A 127 15.55 2.90 3.06
C ALA A 127 14.84 2.38 1.81
N SER A 128 13.69 1.73 1.99
CA SER A 128 12.88 1.23 0.88
C SER A 128 11.40 1.36 1.20
N LYS A 129 10.57 1.50 0.16
CA LYS A 129 9.10 1.46 0.26
C LYS A 129 8.52 0.87 -1.02
N THR A 130 7.35 0.26 -0.92
CA THR A 130 6.64 -0.35 -2.05
C THR A 130 5.28 0.28 -2.28
N THR A 131 4.79 0.16 -3.52
CA THR A 131 3.41 0.45 -3.91
C THR A 131 3.03 -0.55 -5.01
N SER A 132 1.75 -0.90 -5.12
CA SER A 132 1.32 -2.00 -5.99
C SER A 132 0.12 -1.62 -6.84
N VAL A 133 0.14 -2.03 -8.10
CA VAL A 133 -1.06 -2.14 -8.94
C VAL A 133 -1.61 -3.54 -8.71
N LEU A 134 -2.85 -3.64 -8.25
CA LEU A 134 -3.49 -4.90 -7.89
C LEU A 134 -4.73 -5.11 -8.76
N PHE A 135 -4.96 -6.37 -9.12
CA PHE A 135 -6.07 -6.86 -9.89
C PHE A 135 -6.85 -7.85 -9.04
N HIS A 136 -8.11 -7.52 -8.80
CA HIS A 136 -8.99 -8.24 -7.90
C HIS A 136 -10.19 -8.77 -8.67
N TYR A 137 -10.80 -9.80 -8.12
CA TYR A 137 -12.15 -10.15 -8.53
C TYR A 137 -13.14 -9.16 -7.93
N LYS A 138 -14.33 -9.09 -8.53
CA LYS A 138 -15.47 -8.38 -7.94
C LYS A 138 -16.39 -9.37 -7.23
N ARG A 139 -17.02 -8.94 -6.15
CA ARG A 139 -18.13 -9.70 -5.56
C ARG A 139 -19.36 -8.82 -5.45
N TYR A 140 -20.53 -9.46 -5.53
CA TYR A 140 -21.81 -8.80 -5.69
C TYR A 140 -22.79 -9.25 -4.61
N TRP A 141 -23.64 -8.34 -4.15
CA TRP A 141 -24.69 -8.65 -3.18
C TRP A 141 -25.89 -7.73 -3.38
N GLY A 142 -27.06 -8.18 -2.95
CA GLY A 142 -28.25 -7.36 -3.04
C GLY A 142 -29.51 -8.13 -2.72
N VAL A 143 -30.63 -7.56 -3.14
CA VAL A 143 -31.95 -8.19 -3.02
C VAL A 143 -32.59 -8.28 -4.39
N GLY A 144 -33.40 -9.31 -4.59
CA GLY A 144 -34.11 -9.54 -5.85
C GLY A 144 -35.14 -10.66 -5.70
N GLY A 145 -36.14 -10.67 -6.58
CA GLY A 145 -37.05 -11.82 -6.68
C GLY A 145 -36.29 -13.09 -7.07
N ASN A 146 -36.94 -14.25 -7.03
CA ASN A 146 -36.36 -15.49 -7.56
C ASN A 146 -36.59 -15.53 -9.08
N PRO A 147 -35.54 -15.38 -9.92
CA PRO A 147 -35.69 -15.42 -11.37
C PRO A 147 -35.84 -16.85 -11.92
N ALA A 148 -36.05 -17.86 -11.06
CA ALA A 148 -36.02 -19.27 -11.39
C ALA A 148 -34.70 -19.63 -12.11
N ASP A 149 -34.76 -20.07 -13.36
CA ASP A 149 -33.58 -20.53 -14.12
C ASP A 149 -32.74 -19.39 -14.72
N SER A 150 -33.21 -18.14 -14.62
CA SER A 150 -32.58 -16.95 -15.24
C SER A 150 -31.57 -16.22 -14.35
N VAL A 151 -30.86 -16.95 -13.48
CA VAL A 151 -29.64 -16.45 -12.83
C VAL A 151 -28.51 -16.44 -13.86
N ASP A 152 -28.17 -15.24 -14.35
CA ASP A 152 -27.15 -14.99 -15.37
C ASP A 152 -26.31 -13.72 -15.07
N SER A 153 -25.47 -13.32 -16.03
CA SER A 153 -24.63 -12.10 -15.90
C SER A 153 -25.45 -10.83 -15.75
N THR A 154 -26.62 -10.73 -16.39
CA THR A 154 -27.51 -9.57 -16.30
C THR A 154 -28.07 -9.44 -14.89
N PHE A 155 -28.51 -10.56 -14.33
CA PHE A 155 -28.98 -10.63 -12.95
C PHE A 155 -27.87 -10.24 -11.95
N LEU A 156 -26.66 -10.80 -12.12
CA LEU A 156 -25.51 -10.51 -11.27
C LEU A 156 -25.16 -9.02 -11.24
N LEU A 157 -25.09 -8.39 -12.43
CA LEU A 157 -24.76 -6.98 -12.57
C LEU A 157 -25.88 -6.03 -12.09
N ALA A 158 -27.12 -6.51 -11.99
CA ALA A 158 -28.24 -5.73 -11.47
C ALA A 158 -28.29 -5.68 -9.93
N LEU A 159 -27.48 -6.48 -9.23
CA LEU A 159 -27.39 -6.43 -7.77
C LEU A 159 -26.85 -5.07 -7.30
N ALA A 160 -27.49 -4.51 -6.28
CA ALA A 160 -27.22 -3.13 -5.83
C ALA A 160 -25.81 -2.91 -5.24
N GLY A 161 -25.20 -3.96 -4.68
CA GLY A 161 -23.89 -3.90 -4.06
C GLY A 161 -22.84 -4.65 -4.87
N SER A 162 -21.68 -4.02 -5.05
CA SER A 162 -20.48 -4.71 -5.53
C SER A 162 -19.21 -4.06 -4.98
N GLU A 163 -18.15 -4.84 -4.82
CA GLU A 163 -16.81 -4.32 -4.50
C GLU A 163 -15.72 -5.27 -5.00
N LEU A 164 -14.52 -4.74 -5.22
CA LEU A 164 -13.32 -5.56 -5.41
C LEU A 164 -13.02 -6.34 -4.12
N GLY A 165 -12.57 -7.58 -4.26
CA GLY A 165 -12.20 -8.40 -3.11
C GLY A 165 -11.32 -9.59 -3.48
N ASP A 166 -10.64 -10.11 -2.47
CA ASP A 166 -9.69 -11.23 -2.57
C ASP A 166 -10.14 -12.49 -1.83
N SER A 167 -11.34 -12.46 -1.26
CA SER A 167 -11.87 -13.59 -0.51
C SER A 167 -13.39 -13.60 -0.52
N LYS A 168 -13.94 -14.74 -0.11
CA LYS A 168 -15.38 -14.93 0.11
C LYS A 168 -15.93 -14.11 1.27
N ALA A 169 -15.08 -13.56 2.14
CA ALA A 169 -15.51 -12.90 3.36
C ALA A 169 -16.12 -11.52 3.08
N LYS A 170 -17.33 -11.29 3.60
CA LYS A 170 -18.05 -10.01 3.54
C LYS A 170 -19.15 -9.93 4.60
N THR A 171 -19.20 -8.80 5.29
CA THR A 171 -20.39 -8.38 6.02
C THR A 171 -21.14 -7.31 5.22
N PHE A 172 -22.44 -7.52 5.02
CA PHE A 172 -23.30 -6.57 4.32
C PHE A 172 -24.71 -6.55 4.92
N THR A 173 -25.37 -5.40 4.80
CA THR A 173 -26.74 -5.19 5.27
C THR A 173 -27.63 -4.82 4.09
N VAL A 174 -28.77 -5.49 3.97
CA VAL A 174 -29.77 -5.24 2.92
C VAL A 174 -31.17 -5.31 3.51
N ASN A 175 -32.15 -4.72 2.82
CA ASN A 175 -33.56 -4.79 3.20
C ASN A 175 -34.34 -5.61 2.15
N ALA A 176 -34.65 -6.87 2.46
CA ALA A 176 -35.40 -7.75 1.57
C ALA A 176 -36.91 -7.59 1.83
N ALA A 177 -37.63 -6.98 0.88
CA ALA A 177 -39.09 -6.85 0.95
C ALA A 177 -39.81 -8.19 0.65
N ALA A 178 -41.13 -8.22 0.82
CA ALA A 178 -41.94 -9.40 0.50
C ALA A 178 -41.67 -9.90 -0.92
N GLY A 179 -41.40 -11.20 -1.07
CA GLY A 179 -41.05 -11.83 -2.34
C GLY A 179 -39.61 -11.62 -2.82
N GLN A 180 -38.80 -10.81 -2.13
CA GLN A 180 -37.37 -10.64 -2.42
C GLN A 180 -36.52 -11.53 -1.52
N TYR A 181 -35.49 -12.11 -2.12
CA TYR A 181 -34.43 -12.87 -1.46
C TYR A 181 -33.17 -12.02 -1.38
N ILE A 182 -32.28 -12.40 -0.46
CA ILE A 182 -30.93 -11.85 -0.38
C ILE A 182 -30.01 -12.70 -1.26
N TRP A 183 -29.17 -12.05 -2.04
CA TRP A 183 -28.25 -12.69 -2.98
C TRP A 183 -26.82 -12.32 -2.65
N TYR A 184 -25.92 -13.29 -2.78
CA TYR A 184 -24.48 -13.10 -2.67
C TYR A 184 -23.77 -13.89 -3.76
N ALA A 185 -22.92 -13.24 -4.52
CA ALA A 185 -22.20 -13.86 -5.62
C ALA A 185 -20.72 -13.55 -5.54
N ILE A 186 -19.92 -14.60 -5.65
CA ILE A 186 -18.47 -14.55 -5.54
C ILE A 186 -17.82 -15.41 -6.63
N PRO A 187 -16.57 -15.12 -7.01
CA PRO A 187 -15.80 -16.03 -7.83
C PRO A 187 -15.77 -17.42 -7.21
N HIS A 188 -16.00 -18.44 -8.02
CA HIS A 188 -15.95 -19.84 -7.60
C HIS A 188 -14.60 -20.19 -6.96
N SER A 189 -13.51 -19.57 -7.44
CA SER A 189 -12.16 -19.74 -6.89
C SER A 189 -12.01 -19.31 -5.43
N PHE A 190 -12.94 -18.55 -4.86
CA PHE A 190 -12.92 -18.19 -3.44
C PHE A 190 -13.43 -19.32 -2.55
N GLY A 191 -14.04 -20.36 -3.13
CA GLY A 191 -14.59 -21.50 -2.42
C GLY A 191 -15.93 -21.18 -1.73
N THR A 192 -16.44 -22.17 -1.01
CA THR A 192 -17.77 -22.12 -0.39
C THR A 192 -17.79 -21.24 0.87
N PRO A 193 -18.66 -20.22 0.97
CA PRO A 193 -18.82 -19.42 2.17
C PRO A 193 -19.63 -20.16 3.25
N THR A 194 -19.33 -19.81 4.49
CA THR A 194 -20.25 -19.99 5.62
C THR A 194 -21.06 -18.70 5.78
N PHE A 195 -22.37 -18.81 6.00
CA PHE A 195 -23.24 -17.65 6.16
C PHE A 195 -23.74 -17.56 7.59
N LYS A 196 -23.75 -16.35 8.15
CA LYS A 196 -24.40 -16.05 9.43
C LYS A 196 -25.40 -14.91 9.25
N VAL A 197 -26.64 -15.15 9.64
CA VAL A 197 -27.75 -14.18 9.58
C VAL A 197 -28.26 -13.95 10.99
N GLY A 198 -28.16 -12.71 11.49
CA GLY A 198 -28.54 -12.39 12.87
C GLY A 198 -27.78 -13.19 13.94
N GLY A 199 -26.58 -13.68 13.63
CA GLY A 199 -25.75 -14.49 14.54
C GLY A 199 -25.91 -16.01 14.42
N PHE A 200 -26.88 -16.49 13.63
CA PHE A 200 -27.11 -17.93 13.40
C PHE A 200 -26.51 -18.36 12.07
N GLU A 201 -25.83 -19.50 12.07
CA GLU A 201 -25.23 -20.08 10.86
C GLU A 201 -26.29 -20.69 9.93
N GLY A 202 -26.06 -20.56 8.62
CA GLY A 202 -26.91 -21.09 7.56
C GLY A 202 -27.76 -20.01 6.88
N GLY A 203 -28.92 -20.42 6.37
CA GLY A 203 -29.89 -19.52 5.76
C GLY A 203 -29.61 -19.15 4.31
N PHE A 204 -28.66 -19.83 3.63
CA PHE A 204 -28.36 -19.65 2.21
C PHE A 204 -28.13 -20.99 1.51
N ASN A 205 -28.52 -21.08 0.24
CA ASN A 205 -28.27 -22.21 -0.65
C ASN A 205 -27.52 -21.74 -1.91
N LEU A 206 -26.63 -22.58 -2.44
CA LEU A 206 -26.05 -22.38 -3.77
C LEU A 206 -27.16 -22.56 -4.80
N VAL A 207 -27.36 -21.56 -5.65
CA VAL A 207 -28.34 -21.60 -6.74
C VAL A 207 -27.70 -22.05 -8.03
N LYS A 208 -26.53 -21.49 -8.37
CA LYS A 208 -25.88 -21.75 -9.65
C LYS A 208 -24.40 -21.41 -9.61
N THR A 209 -23.63 -22.16 -10.39
CA THR A 209 -22.27 -21.80 -10.81
C THR A 209 -22.29 -21.54 -12.31
N PHE A 210 -21.80 -20.39 -12.76
CA PHE A 210 -21.72 -20.07 -14.20
C PHE A 210 -20.63 -19.06 -14.50
N ASP A 211 -20.24 -18.98 -15.77
CA ASP A 211 -19.23 -18.04 -16.22
C ASP A 211 -19.82 -16.65 -16.51
N HIS A 212 -19.30 -15.65 -15.81
CA HIS A 212 -19.63 -14.24 -15.98
C HIS A 212 -18.52 -13.54 -16.75
N THR A 213 -18.88 -12.75 -17.76
CA THR A 213 -17.93 -11.86 -18.44
C THR A 213 -18.18 -10.43 -18.01
N ASN A 214 -17.16 -9.79 -17.43
CA ASN A 214 -17.27 -8.41 -16.98
C ASN A 214 -17.12 -7.40 -18.12
N ALA A 215 -17.28 -6.10 -17.82
CA ALA A 215 -17.20 -5.03 -18.80
C ALA A 215 -15.83 -4.93 -19.50
N SER A 216 -14.77 -5.45 -18.86
CA SER A 216 -13.40 -5.50 -19.39
C SER A 216 -13.14 -6.74 -20.25
N GLY A 217 -14.14 -7.62 -20.43
CA GLY A 217 -14.04 -8.81 -21.26
C GLY A 217 -13.36 -10.01 -20.61
N ALA A 218 -13.07 -9.96 -19.30
CA ALA A 218 -12.58 -11.12 -18.57
C ALA A 218 -13.75 -12.03 -18.18
N THR A 219 -13.58 -13.32 -18.45
CA THR A 219 -14.52 -14.36 -18.03
C THR A 219 -14.04 -15.00 -16.73
N VAL A 220 -14.92 -15.00 -15.72
CA VAL A 220 -14.68 -15.55 -14.39
C VAL A 220 -15.87 -16.42 -14.01
N SER A 221 -15.63 -17.61 -13.44
CA SER A 221 -16.70 -18.47 -12.94
C SER A 221 -17.18 -17.97 -11.58
N TYR A 222 -18.49 -17.82 -11.40
CA TYR A 222 -19.13 -17.33 -10.17
C TYR A 222 -20.07 -18.36 -9.56
N ASP A 223 -20.02 -18.46 -8.23
CA ASP A 223 -21.04 -19.10 -7.41
C ASP A 223 -22.04 -18.06 -6.92
N VAL A 224 -23.33 -18.32 -7.14
CA VAL A 224 -24.43 -17.44 -6.71
C VAL A 224 -25.26 -18.13 -5.64
N TRP A 225 -25.31 -17.48 -4.48
CA TRP A 225 -26.00 -17.93 -3.28
C TRP A 225 -27.25 -17.09 -3.04
N GLN A 226 -28.31 -17.74 -2.57
CA GLN A 226 -29.60 -17.11 -2.26
C GLN A 226 -30.01 -17.44 -0.85
N SER A 227 -30.62 -16.49 -0.14
CA SER A 227 -31.22 -16.78 1.16
C SER A 227 -32.33 -17.82 1.05
N THR A 228 -32.49 -18.70 2.05
CA THR A 228 -33.53 -19.74 1.99
C THR A 228 -34.95 -19.17 2.11
N ASN A 229 -35.09 -17.99 2.71
CA ASN A 229 -36.35 -17.31 2.92
C ASN A 229 -36.36 -15.95 2.19
N ALA A 230 -37.52 -15.58 1.66
CA ALA A 230 -37.80 -14.23 1.16
C ALA A 230 -38.27 -13.31 2.29
N GLY A 231 -38.28 -12.00 2.05
CA GLY A 231 -38.94 -11.04 2.94
C GLY A 231 -38.29 -10.93 4.33
N LEU A 232 -36.97 -11.12 4.42
CA LEU A 232 -36.22 -11.07 5.68
C LEU A 232 -36.14 -9.64 6.28
N GLY A 233 -36.61 -8.62 5.57
CA GLY A 233 -36.51 -7.23 6.01
C GLY A 233 -35.06 -6.77 6.12
N ASN A 234 -34.80 -5.82 7.03
CA ASN A 234 -33.47 -5.27 7.25
C ASN A 234 -32.56 -6.30 7.96
N THR A 235 -31.66 -6.89 7.19
CA THR A 235 -30.87 -8.06 7.60
C THR A 235 -29.38 -7.82 7.34
N THR A 236 -28.56 -8.10 8.35
CA THR A 236 -27.10 -8.17 8.20
C THR A 236 -26.67 -9.62 8.01
N VAL A 237 -25.93 -9.85 6.92
CA VAL A 237 -25.34 -11.13 6.56
C VAL A 237 -23.82 -11.04 6.75
N ASN A 238 -23.23 -12.04 7.39
CA ASN A 238 -21.80 -12.25 7.45
C ASN A 238 -21.47 -13.53 6.67
N ALA A 239 -20.85 -13.36 5.50
CA ALA A 239 -20.26 -14.45 4.73
C ALA A 239 -18.78 -14.56 5.11
N ALA A 240 -18.28 -15.77 5.36
CA ALA A 240 -16.90 -16.04 5.76
C ALA A 240 -16.30 -17.27 5.09
#